data_AF-A0A822D7D5-F1
#
_entry.id   AF-A0A822D7D5-F1
#
_cell.length_a   1.000
_cell.length_b   1.000
_cell.length_c   1.000
_cell.angle_alpha   90.00
_cell.angle_beta   90.00
_cell.angle_gamma   90.00
#
_symmetry.space_group_name_H-M   'P 1'
#
loop_
_entity.id
_entity.type
_entity.pdbx_description
1 polymer ?
#
loop_
_entity_poly.entity_id
_entity_poly.type
_entity_poly.pdbx_seq_one_letter_code
_entity_poly.pdbx_strand_id
1 'polypeptide(L)' 'SVSYIYQANLTATITSISPTRGGTGGGTTLTITGTNFPTSIGGVTVSITDVQCSVQTVSSTSIICLTGSYNQTTIQ' A
#
# COMPACT_ATOMS: atom_id res chain seq x y z
N SER A 1 17.81 -25.90 -18.15
CA SER A 1 17.12 -25.80 -16.85
C SER A 1 17.15 -24.35 -16.42
N VAL A 2 16.02 -23.74 -16.08
CA VAL A 2 16.01 -22.40 -15.47
C VAL A 2 15.94 -22.59 -13.95
N SER A 3 16.78 -21.87 -13.21
CA SER A 3 16.82 -21.87 -11.75
C SER A 3 16.39 -20.51 -11.20
N TYR A 4 15.60 -20.51 -10.12
CA TYR A 4 15.18 -19.32 -9.40
C TYR A 4 15.84 -19.30 -8.02
N ILE A 5 16.37 -18.14 -7.62
CA ILE A 5 16.99 -17.91 -6.31
C ILE A 5 16.29 -16.75 -5.63
N TYR A 6 15.99 -16.90 -4.34
CA TYR A 6 15.43 -15.84 -3.52
C TYR A 6 16.46 -14.73 -3.28
N GLN A 7 16.06 -13.48 -3.46
CA GLN A 7 16.87 -12.30 -3.16
C GLN A 7 16.09 -11.35 -2.25
N ALA A 8 16.47 -11.30 -0.97
CA ALA A 8 15.76 -10.53 0.04
C ALA A 8 15.73 -9.02 -0.27
N ASN A 9 16.79 -8.48 -0.88
CA ASN A 9 16.86 -7.07 -1.29
C ASN A 9 15.90 -6.70 -2.43
N LEU A 10 15.26 -7.67 -3.09
CA LEU A 10 14.20 -7.43 -4.08
C LEU A 10 12.79 -7.55 -3.48
N THR A 11 12.69 -7.93 -2.21
CA THR A 11 11.41 -8.05 -1.52
C THR A 11 11.07 -6.73 -0.84
N ALA A 12 9.90 -6.18 -1.15
CA ALA A 12 9.37 -5.00 -0.47
C ALA A 12 9.08 -5.30 1.01
N THR A 13 9.43 -4.40 1.91
CA THR A 13 9.07 -4.50 3.33
C THR A 13 8.39 -3.23 3.81
N ILE A 14 7.40 -3.38 4.69
CA ILE A 14 6.70 -2.25 5.32
C ILE A 14 7.22 -2.14 6.76
N THR A 15 7.64 -0.94 7.15
CA THR A 15 8.15 -0.64 8.50
C THR A 15 7.18 0.20 9.32
N SER A 16 6.38 1.06 8.69
CA SER A 16 5.35 1.83 9.39
C SER A 16 4.21 2.28 8.49
N ILE A 17 3.07 2.58 9.11
CA ILE A 17 1.87 3.12 8.46
C ILE A 17 1.36 4.27 9.33
N SER A 18 1.06 5.42 8.73
CA SER A 18 0.53 6.60 9.44
C SER A 18 -0.46 7.39 8.58
N PRO A 19 -1.56 7.91 9.15
CA PRO A 19 -2.05 7.64 10.50
C PRO A 19 -2.53 6.19 10.66
N THR A 20 -2.58 5.70 11.90
CA THR A 20 -3.11 4.36 12.24
C THR A 20 -4.62 4.35 12.45
N ARG A 21 -5.28 5.51 12.32
CA ARG A 21 -6.73 5.69 12.51
C ARG A 21 -7.27 6.70 11.49
N GLY A 22 -8.49 6.47 11.04
CA GLY A 22 -9.24 7.33 10.13
C GLY A 22 -10.72 6.99 10.17
N GLY A 23 -11.55 7.77 9.48
CA GLY A 23 -12.98 7.50 9.35
C GLY A 23 -13.28 6.46 8.27
N THR A 24 -14.47 5.85 8.31
CA THR A 24 -14.93 4.91 7.28
C THR A 24 -15.35 5.60 5.97
N GLY A 25 -15.51 6.93 5.96
CA GLY A 25 -15.88 7.69 4.77
C GLY A 25 -14.80 7.75 3.67
N GLY A 26 -13.59 7.25 3.94
CA GLY A 26 -12.45 7.42 3.04
C GLY A 26 -11.82 8.81 3.14
N GLY A 27 -10.93 9.14 2.20
CA GLY A 27 -10.28 10.45 2.13
C GLY A 27 -9.14 10.65 3.13
N THR A 28 -8.73 9.62 3.88
CA THR A 28 -7.57 9.71 4.76
C THR A 28 -6.31 9.52 3.93
N THR A 29 -5.39 10.49 3.97
CA THR A 29 -4.05 10.33 3.37
C THR A 29 -3.22 9.42 4.26
N LEU A 30 -2.85 8.25 3.75
CA LEU A 30 -1.93 7.33 4.40
C LEU A 30 -0.53 7.46 3.81
N THR A 31 0.45 7.42 4.70
CA THR A 31 1.86 7.25 4.39
C THR A 31 2.28 5.86 4.85
N ILE A 32 2.74 5.04 3.91
CA ILE A 32 3.33 3.72 4.16
C ILE A 32 4.83 3.85 3.97
N THR A 33 5.61 3.60 5.02
CA THR A 33 7.07 3.64 4.98
C THR A 33 7.63 2.22 4.87
N GLY A 34 8.72 2.05 4.14
CA GLY A 34 9.31 0.75 3.92
C GLY A 34 10.62 0.77 3.16
N THR A 35 10.93 -0.34 2.50
CA THR A 35 12.07 -0.51 1.61
C THR A 35 11.69 -1.30 0.37
N ASN A 36 12.47 -1.12 -0.71
CA ASN A 36 12.36 -1.85 -1.97
C ASN A 36 10.98 -1.76 -2.63
N PHE A 37 10.22 -0.70 -2.38
CA PHE A 37 9.00 -0.46 -3.12
C PHE A 37 9.30 -0.18 -4.60
N PRO A 38 8.44 -0.62 -5.52
CA PRO A 38 8.48 -0.18 -6.89
C PRO A 38 8.40 1.35 -6.98
N THR A 39 9.15 1.94 -7.91
CA THR A 39 9.20 3.39 -8.11
C THR A 39 8.20 3.90 -9.14
N SER A 40 7.43 3.00 -9.76
CA SER A 40 6.33 3.36 -10.66
C SER A 40 4.98 3.08 -10.01
N ILE A 41 4.03 4.02 -10.15
CA ILE A 41 2.68 3.87 -9.59
C ILE A 41 2.00 2.60 -10.12
N GLY A 42 2.18 2.28 -11.41
CA GLY A 42 1.62 1.07 -12.02
C GLY A 42 2.19 -0.25 -11.47
N GLY A 43 3.31 -0.21 -10.74
CA GLY A 43 3.88 -1.36 -10.04
C GLY A 43 3.35 -1.55 -8.62
N VAL A 44 2.48 -0.67 -8.12
CA VAL A 44 2.00 -0.66 -6.73
C VAL A 44 0.48 -0.70 -6.69
N THR A 45 -0.07 -1.63 -5.92
CA THR A 45 -1.48 -1.63 -5.53
C THR A 45 -1.56 -1.66 -4.02
N VAL A 46 -2.43 -0.81 -3.46
CA VAL A 46 -2.66 -0.75 -2.01
C VAL A 46 -4.15 -0.92 -1.76
N SER A 47 -4.51 -1.87 -0.90
CA SER A 47 -5.86 -2.04 -0.36
C SER A 47 -5.82 -2.08 1.16
N ILE A 48 -6.90 -1.60 1.78
CA ILE A 48 -7.15 -1.71 3.21
C ILE A 48 -8.40 -2.57 3.34
N THR A 49 -8.22 -3.79 3.81
CA THR A 49 -9.21 -4.86 3.60
C THR A 49 -9.48 -4.96 2.09
N ASP A 50 -10.73 -4.85 1.65
CA ASP A 50 -11.14 -4.97 0.25
C ASP A 50 -11.37 -3.61 -0.43
N VAL A 51 -10.94 -2.51 0.20
CA VAL A 51 -11.11 -1.15 -0.33
C VAL A 51 -9.79 -0.61 -0.86
N GLN A 52 -9.80 -0.16 -2.11
CA GLN A 52 -8.62 0.43 -2.74
C GLN A 52 -8.20 1.73 -2.02
N CYS A 53 -6.90 1.85 -1.77
CA CYS A 53 -6.27 3.12 -1.41
C CYS A 53 -5.62 3.71 -2.67
N SER A 54 -6.14 4.83 -3.16
CA SER A 54 -5.68 5.45 -4.40
C SER A 54 -4.25 5.96 -4.23
N VAL A 55 -3.27 5.26 -4.80
CA VAL A 55 -1.85 5.62 -4.76
C VAL A 55 -1.64 6.96 -5.48
N GLN A 56 -1.03 7.91 -4.78
CA GLN A 56 -0.73 9.27 -5.27
C GLN A 56 0.74 9.40 -5.63
N THR A 57 1.63 8.90 -4.77
CA THR A 57 3.08 8.93 -4.98
C THR A 57 3.73 7.65 -4.50
N VAL A 58 4.83 7.30 -5.14
CA VAL A 58 5.67 6.16 -4.77
C VAL A 58 7.14 6.56 -4.83
N SER A 59 7.91 6.06 -3.90
CA SER A 59 9.36 6.01 -3.92
C SER A 59 9.81 4.64 -3.41
N SER A 60 11.10 4.33 -3.46
CA SER A 60 11.61 3.06 -2.93
C SER A 60 11.40 2.88 -1.42
N THR A 61 11.02 3.95 -0.70
CA THR A 61 10.86 3.94 0.77
C THR A 61 9.54 4.50 1.28
N SER A 62 8.70 5.08 0.42
CA SER A 62 7.43 5.70 0.82
C SER A 62 6.36 5.54 -0.24
N ILE A 63 5.15 5.17 0.18
CA ILE A 63 3.93 5.21 -0.64
C ILE A 63 2.94 6.14 0.05
N ILE A 64 2.42 7.11 -0.69
CA ILE A 64 1.31 7.95 -0.23
C ILE A 64 0.05 7.53 -1.00
N CYS A 65 -1.02 7.22 -0.28
CA CYS A 65 -2.29 6.85 -0.88
C CYS A 65 -3.47 7.50 -0.14
N LEU A 66 -4.60 7.66 -0.84
CA LEU A 66 -5.84 8.19 -0.29
C LEU A 66 -6.83 7.04 -0.07
N THR A 67 -7.31 6.84 1.17
CA THR A 67 -8.21 5.73 1.47
C THR A 67 -9.55 5.86 0.74
N GLY A 68 -10.07 4.74 0.21
CA GLY A 68 -11.45 4.66 -0.26
C GLY A 68 -12.45 4.57 0.90
N SER A 69 -13.72 4.79 0.60
CA SER A 69 -14.81 4.65 1.59
C SER A 69 -15.07 3.18 1.91
N TYR A 70 -15.06 2.84 3.20
CA TYR A 70 -15.41 1.51 3.71
C TYR A 70 -16.88 1.48 4.14
N ASN A 71 -17.74 1.01 3.24
CA ASN A 71 -19.16 0.80 3.52
C ASN A 71 -19.38 -0.63 4.02
N GLN A 72 -19.47 -0.81 5.34
CA GLN A 72 -19.80 -2.09 6.00
C GLN A 72 -21.26 -2.56 5.78
N THR A 73 -21.94 -2.08 4.74
CA THR A 73 -23.32 -2.47 4.41
C THR A 73 -23.39 -3.80 3.66
N THR A 74 -22.28 -4.28 3.12
CA THR A 74 -22.16 -5.63 2.56
C THR A 74 -21.56 -6.52 3.64
N ILE A 75 -22.38 -7.39 4.25
CA ILE A 75 -21.88 -8.52 5.02
C ILE A 75 -21.03 -9.36 4.05
N GLN A 76 -19.72 -9.42 4.30
CA GLN A 76 -18.84 -10.43 3.71
C GLN A 76 -18.91 -11.70 4.57
#